data_AF-A0A4Q1RH82-F1
#
_entry.id   AF-A0A4Q1RH82-F1
#
_cell.length_a   1.000
_cell.length_b   1.000
_cell.length_c   1.000
_cell.angle_alpha   90.00
_cell.angle_beta   90.00
_cell.angle_gamma   90.00
#
_symmetry.space_group_name_H-M   'P 1'
#
loop_
_entity.id
_entity.type
_entity.pdbx_description
1 polymer ?
#
loop_
_entity_poly.entity_id
_entity_poly.type
_entity_poly.pdbx_seq_one_letter_code
_entity_poly.pdbx_strand_id
1 'polypeptide(L)'
;MSYLYVCEQGASIGIKENRFQVKYKDGLLKSVPAETLEVIEVFGKIQITTQCLTECLKRGINVIFYSTNGSYFGRLISTTHVNVQRQRKQADLGKNKEFQLDFSRKIIDAKIHNQIVVLRRYARGRQQNVERAIAEMQNMQRKLPRAVSIEQIMGYEGTAAKIYFRTLGELIDPAFRFSGRSRRPPMDPFNSMISLGYSIILNELYGKIEGKGLNPYFGIMHKDREKHPTLASDLMEEWRAVLIDTTALSMLNGHELATENFYTDTEHPGVYLDKDGFKKYIQKLEMKFRSDNKYLSYINYRVSFRRALDMQVNQLVKVIETGDVNEYSPVIIR
;
A
#
# COMPACT_ATOMS: atom_id res chain seq x y z
N MET A 1 -11.49 12.24 -9.54
CA MET A 1 -10.52 12.02 -8.46
C MET A 1 -9.12 12.04 -9.05
N SER A 2 -8.29 12.98 -8.62
CA SER A 2 -6.92 13.20 -9.11
C SER A 2 -5.95 13.29 -7.93
N TYR A 3 -4.75 12.75 -8.13
CA TYR A 3 -3.65 12.74 -7.18
C TYR A 3 -2.51 13.55 -7.77
N LEU A 4 -1.91 14.43 -6.98
CA LEU A 4 -0.82 15.28 -7.41
C LEU A 4 0.50 14.80 -6.77
N TYR A 5 1.34 14.16 -7.59
CA TYR A 5 2.70 13.78 -7.20
C TYR A 5 3.67 14.89 -7.63
N VAL A 6 4.33 15.53 -6.65
CA VAL A 6 5.34 16.56 -6.91
C VAL A 6 6.69 16.05 -6.43
N CYS A 7 7.60 15.82 -7.37
CA CYS A 7 8.92 15.22 -7.12
C CYS A 7 10.10 16.13 -7.55
N GLU A 8 9.82 17.20 -8.29
CA GLU A 8 10.86 18.09 -8.82
C GLU A 8 11.32 19.07 -7.73
N GLN A 9 12.62 19.06 -7.42
CA GLN A 9 13.17 19.80 -6.30
C GLN A 9 13.16 21.31 -6.54
N GLY A 10 12.67 22.07 -5.57
CA GLY A 10 12.47 23.52 -5.65
C GLY A 10 11.28 23.95 -6.50
N ALA A 11 10.37 23.02 -6.85
CA ALA A 11 9.03 23.39 -7.29
C ALA A 11 8.24 24.05 -6.14
N SER A 12 7.24 24.87 -6.49
CA SER A 12 6.30 25.45 -5.53
C SER A 12 4.85 25.13 -5.87
N ILE A 13 4.07 24.82 -4.84
CA ILE A 13 2.65 24.51 -4.93
C ILE A 13 1.85 25.67 -4.34
N GLY A 14 0.90 26.17 -5.12
CA GLY A 14 -0.02 27.23 -4.70
C GLY A 14 -1.45 26.93 -5.13
N ILE A 15 -2.38 27.81 -4.76
CA ILE A 15 -3.76 27.78 -5.24
C ILE A 15 -4.11 29.15 -5.83
N LYS A 16 -4.75 29.16 -7.00
CA LYS A 16 -5.25 30.37 -7.67
C LYS A 16 -6.50 30.00 -8.48
N GLU A 17 -7.54 30.84 -8.40
CA GLU A 17 -8.78 30.68 -9.19
C GLU A 17 -9.40 29.27 -9.09
N ASN A 18 -9.52 28.73 -7.87
CA ASN A 18 -10.05 27.38 -7.61
C ASN A 18 -9.25 26.23 -8.27
N ARG A 19 -7.96 26.47 -8.55
CA ARG A 19 -7.04 25.47 -9.11
C ARG A 19 -5.75 25.40 -8.29
N PHE A 20 -5.30 24.19 -8.01
CA PHE A 20 -3.97 23.95 -7.48
C PHE A 20 -2.95 24.06 -8.61
N GLN A 21 -1.86 24.78 -8.37
CA GLN A 21 -0.84 25.08 -9.37
C GLN A 21 0.52 24.61 -8.86
N VAL A 22 1.27 23.92 -9.73
CA VAL A 22 2.67 23.56 -9.50
C VAL A 22 3.53 24.38 -10.44
N LYS A 23 4.35 25.26 -9.87
CA LYS A 23 5.34 26.06 -10.59
C LYS A 23 6.71 25.40 -10.48
N TYR A 24 7.29 25.08 -11.63
CA TYR A 24 8.62 24.50 -11.74
C TYR A 24 9.68 25.59 -11.94
N LYS A 25 10.96 25.25 -11.73
CA LYS A 25 12.08 26.21 -11.84
C LYS A 25 12.27 26.75 -13.26
N ASP A 26 11.95 25.96 -14.26
CA ASP A 26 11.97 26.31 -15.68
C ASP A 26 10.81 27.23 -16.10
N GLY A 27 9.94 27.60 -15.15
CA GLY A 27 8.75 28.43 -15.40
C GLY A 27 7.53 27.63 -15.85
N LEU A 28 7.64 26.31 -16.06
CA LEU A 28 6.49 25.47 -16.39
C LEU A 28 5.44 25.56 -15.27
N LEU A 29 4.18 25.69 -15.66
CA LEU A 29 3.05 25.72 -14.74
C LEU A 29 2.09 24.57 -15.08
N LYS A 30 1.90 23.66 -14.13
CA LYS A 30 0.83 22.65 -14.22
C LYS A 30 -0.31 23.03 -13.28
N SER A 31 -1.55 22.78 -13.69
CA SER A 31 -2.71 23.07 -12.85
C SER A 31 -3.70 21.91 -12.79
N VAL A 32 -4.33 21.73 -11.63
CA VAL A 32 -5.36 20.73 -11.37
C VAL A 32 -6.58 21.43 -10.76
N PRO A 33 -7.81 21.14 -11.23
CA PRO A 33 -9.02 21.66 -10.60
C PRO A 33 -9.09 21.27 -9.11
N ALA A 34 -9.45 22.19 -8.23
CA ALA A 34 -9.54 21.90 -6.80
C ALA A 34 -10.63 20.86 -6.47
N GLU A 35 -11.69 20.80 -7.27
CA GLU A 35 -12.81 19.85 -7.11
C GLU A 35 -12.40 18.40 -7.36
N THR A 36 -11.38 18.17 -8.20
CA THR A 36 -10.97 16.81 -8.54
C THR A 36 -9.86 16.29 -7.65
N LEU A 37 -9.11 17.18 -6.99
CA LEU A 37 -7.92 16.85 -6.21
C LEU A 37 -8.29 16.26 -4.85
N GLU A 38 -7.71 15.11 -4.51
CA GLU A 38 -7.95 14.44 -3.23
C GLU A 38 -6.70 14.41 -2.35
N VAL A 39 -5.53 14.25 -2.99
CA VAL A 39 -4.26 14.10 -2.29
C VAL A 39 -3.14 14.81 -3.04
N ILE A 40 -2.25 15.46 -2.28
CA ILE A 40 -0.97 15.99 -2.75
C ILE A 40 0.15 15.21 -2.07
N GLU A 41 1.00 14.55 -2.84
CA GLU A 41 2.18 13.85 -2.35
C GLU A 41 3.44 14.63 -2.74
N VAL A 42 4.26 14.96 -1.73
CA VAL A 42 5.39 15.86 -1.85
C VAL A 42 6.67 15.13 -1.48
N PHE A 43 7.61 15.05 -2.44
CA PHE A 43 8.87 14.33 -2.27
C PHE A 43 10.04 15.30 -2.24
N GLY A 44 10.65 15.48 -1.06
CA GLY A 44 11.84 16.31 -0.86
C GLY A 44 11.54 17.80 -0.64
N LYS A 45 12.42 18.66 -1.19
CA LYS A 45 12.48 20.11 -0.94
C LYS A 45 11.54 20.89 -1.86
N ILE A 46 10.24 20.77 -1.61
CA ILE A 46 9.17 21.47 -2.35
C ILE A 46 8.48 22.47 -1.43
N GLN A 47 8.19 23.65 -1.96
CA GLN A 47 7.52 24.73 -1.22
C GLN A 47 6.01 24.61 -1.40
N ILE A 48 5.23 24.82 -0.34
CA ILE A 48 3.76 24.90 -0.41
C ILE A 48 3.34 26.17 0.29
N THR A 49 2.51 26.99 -0.37
CA THR A 49 2.03 28.23 0.25
C THR A 49 1.02 27.93 1.35
N THR A 50 1.01 28.75 2.40
CA THR A 50 0.03 28.62 3.50
C THR A 50 -1.41 28.70 2.98
N GLN A 51 -1.69 29.51 1.97
CA GLN A 51 -3.00 29.60 1.33
C GLN A 51 -3.43 28.26 0.71
N CYS A 52 -2.49 27.56 0.05
CA CYS A 52 -2.73 26.24 -0.49
C CYS A 52 -3.04 25.23 0.62
N LEU A 53 -2.24 25.21 1.70
CA LEU A 53 -2.44 24.31 2.84
C LEU A 53 -3.81 24.54 3.52
N THR A 54 -4.20 25.80 3.71
CA THR A 54 -5.50 26.15 4.30
C THR A 54 -6.66 25.67 3.42
N GLU A 55 -6.58 25.83 2.10
CA GLU A 55 -7.60 25.35 1.19
C GLU A 55 -7.66 23.81 1.14
N CYS A 56 -6.52 23.14 1.24
CA CYS A 56 -6.49 21.69 1.40
C CYS A 56 -7.26 21.24 2.64
N LEU A 57 -7.00 21.86 3.80
CA LEU A 57 -7.67 21.54 5.07
C LEU A 57 -9.19 21.77 5.02
N LYS A 58 -9.65 22.88 4.41
CA LYS A 58 -11.09 23.16 4.27
C LYS A 58 -11.80 22.14 3.40
N ARG A 59 -11.12 21.64 2.36
CA ARG A 59 -11.66 20.71 1.37
C ARG A 59 -11.47 19.24 1.73
N GLY A 60 -10.74 18.94 2.81
CA GLY A 60 -10.38 17.57 3.17
C GLY A 60 -9.35 16.94 2.23
N ILE A 61 -8.55 17.77 1.54
CA ILE A 61 -7.46 17.30 0.67
C ILE A 61 -6.23 17.02 1.54
N ASN A 62 -5.73 15.79 1.49
CA ASN A 62 -4.59 15.39 2.30
C ASN A 62 -3.28 15.82 1.63
N VAL A 63 -2.34 16.39 2.40
CA VAL A 63 -0.98 16.66 1.92
C VAL A 63 -0.02 15.75 2.64
N ILE A 64 0.76 14.97 1.90
CA ILE A 64 1.65 13.94 2.43
C ILE A 64 3.09 14.27 2.08
N PHE A 65 3.98 14.17 3.08
CA PHE A 65 5.38 14.56 2.95
C PHE A 65 6.29 13.33 3.00
N TYR A 66 7.18 13.25 2.03
CA TYR A 66 8.20 12.23 1.88
C TYR A 66 9.58 12.87 1.68
N SER A 67 10.63 12.12 1.98
CA SER A 67 11.99 12.42 1.51
C SER A 67 12.09 12.26 -0.02
N THR A 68 13.20 12.70 -0.59
CA THR A 68 13.52 12.47 -2.00
C THR A 68 13.59 10.99 -2.38
N ASN A 69 13.99 10.11 -1.44
CA ASN A 69 14.03 8.66 -1.63
C ASN A 69 12.73 7.94 -1.21
N GLY A 70 11.66 8.68 -0.93
CA GLY A 70 10.32 8.13 -0.66
C GLY A 70 10.09 7.65 0.79
N SER A 71 10.98 7.97 1.71
CA SER A 71 10.75 7.79 3.15
C SER A 71 9.67 8.74 3.64
N TYR A 72 8.64 8.23 4.31
CA TYR A 72 7.53 9.04 4.82
C TYR A 72 7.93 9.88 6.03
N PHE A 73 7.53 11.16 6.06
CA PHE A 73 7.75 12.10 7.16
C PHE A 73 6.50 12.45 7.95
N GLY A 74 5.37 12.67 7.26
CA GLY A 74 4.18 13.19 7.91
C GLY A 74 3.09 13.59 6.93
N ARG A 75 2.02 14.18 7.46
CA ARG A 75 0.85 14.62 6.69
C ARG A 75 0.23 15.88 7.28
N LEU A 76 -0.50 16.62 6.45
CA LEU A 76 -1.45 17.65 6.84
C LEU A 76 -2.87 17.15 6.49
N ILE A 77 -3.76 17.17 7.48
CA ILE A 77 -5.09 16.56 7.43
C ILE A 77 -6.12 17.47 8.11
N SER A 78 -7.33 17.49 7.56
CA SER A 78 -8.49 18.17 8.15
C SER A 78 -9.03 17.38 9.34
N THR A 79 -9.58 18.03 10.36
CA THR A 79 -10.17 17.34 11.55
C THR A 79 -11.67 17.04 11.40
N THR A 80 -12.27 17.34 10.25
CA THR A 80 -13.72 17.21 10.00
C THR A 80 -14.23 15.77 9.97
N HIS A 81 -13.36 14.79 9.75
CA HIS A 81 -13.72 13.39 9.60
C HIS A 81 -13.87 12.63 10.94
N VAL A 82 -13.50 13.26 12.07
CA VAL A 82 -13.40 12.56 13.36
C VAL A 82 -14.77 12.08 13.83
N ASN A 83 -14.90 10.77 14.09
CA ASN A 83 -16.10 10.16 14.63
C ASN A 83 -15.77 9.39 15.93
N VAL A 84 -16.04 10.03 17.08
CA VAL A 84 -15.67 9.49 18.40
C VAL A 84 -16.40 8.17 18.70
N GLN A 85 -17.68 8.04 18.34
CA GLN A 85 -18.45 6.82 18.64
C GLN A 85 -17.92 5.63 17.84
N ARG A 86 -17.58 5.85 16.57
CA ARG A 86 -16.97 4.82 15.73
C ARG A 86 -15.60 4.40 16.26
N GLN A 87 -14.77 5.35 16.70
CA GLN A 87 -13.45 5.05 17.30
C GLN A 87 -13.56 4.28 18.62
N ARG A 88 -14.54 4.61 19.48
CA ARG A 88 -14.81 3.84 20.70
C ARG A 88 -15.18 2.39 20.38
N LYS A 89 -16.11 2.21 19.43
CA LYS A 89 -16.53 0.87 19.00
C LYS A 89 -15.38 0.07 18.39
N GLN A 90 -14.54 0.70 17.57
CA GLN A 90 -13.33 0.09 17.04
C GLN A 90 -12.38 -0.37 18.17
N ALA A 91 -12.14 0.48 19.18
CA ALA A 91 -11.28 0.15 20.31
C ALA A 91 -11.84 -0.99 21.16
N ASP A 92 -13.16 -1.06 21.34
CA ASP A 92 -13.82 -2.14 22.08
C ASP A 92 -13.75 -3.47 21.33
N LEU A 93 -14.00 -3.47 20.02
CA LEU A 93 -13.82 -4.65 19.17
C LEU A 93 -12.35 -5.12 19.11
N GLY A 94 -11.41 -4.19 19.15
CA GLY A 94 -9.98 -4.47 19.26
C GLY A 94 -9.58 -5.18 20.57
N LYS A 95 -10.48 -5.30 21.55
CA LYS A 95 -10.26 -6.10 22.77
C LYS A 95 -10.97 -7.46 22.71
N ASN A 96 -11.86 -7.68 21.75
CA ASN A 96 -12.57 -8.94 21.57
C ASN A 96 -11.67 -9.94 20.84
N LYS A 97 -11.15 -10.92 21.58
CA LYS A 97 -10.23 -11.94 21.06
C LYS A 97 -10.82 -12.78 19.92
N GLU A 98 -12.10 -13.11 19.98
CA GLU A 98 -12.77 -13.90 18.95
C GLU A 98 -12.84 -13.10 17.64
N PHE A 99 -13.31 -11.86 17.72
CA PHE A 99 -13.35 -10.92 16.59
C PHE A 99 -11.97 -10.73 15.97
N GLN A 100 -10.94 -10.49 16.79
CA GLN A 100 -9.56 -10.32 16.31
C GLN A 100 -9.06 -11.57 15.59
N LEU A 101 -9.32 -12.75 16.15
CA LEU A 101 -8.84 -14.01 15.60
C LEU A 101 -9.51 -14.31 14.25
N ASP A 102 -10.83 -14.14 14.15
CA ASP A 102 -11.58 -14.37 12.92
C ASP A 102 -11.21 -13.39 11.81
N PHE A 103 -11.09 -12.11 12.16
CA PHE A 103 -10.65 -11.08 11.21
C PHE A 103 -9.23 -11.37 10.70
N SER A 104 -8.31 -11.72 11.61
CA SER A 104 -6.93 -12.06 11.28
C SER A 104 -6.84 -13.29 10.37
N ARG A 105 -7.62 -14.34 10.65
CA ARG A 105 -7.70 -15.54 9.78
C ARG A 105 -8.11 -15.17 8.37
N LYS A 106 -9.16 -14.35 8.21
CA LYS A 106 -9.65 -13.90 6.90
C LYS A 106 -8.60 -13.11 6.11
N ILE A 107 -7.95 -12.13 6.75
CA ILE A 107 -6.93 -11.28 6.09
C ILE A 107 -5.72 -12.10 5.67
N ILE A 108 -5.19 -12.95 6.56
CA ILE A 108 -4.00 -13.75 6.26
C ILE A 108 -4.28 -14.86 5.26
N ASP A 109 -5.47 -15.47 5.30
CA ASP A 109 -5.88 -16.43 4.28
C ASP A 109 -5.86 -15.79 2.89
N ALA A 110 -6.48 -14.61 2.74
CA ALA A 110 -6.50 -13.86 1.49
C ALA A 110 -5.10 -13.46 1.02
N LYS A 111 -4.24 -13.01 1.95
CA LYS A 111 -2.83 -12.69 1.65
C LYS A 111 -2.08 -13.89 1.08
N ILE A 112 -2.11 -15.03 1.78
CA ILE A 112 -1.40 -16.24 1.35
C ILE A 112 -1.95 -16.74 0.02
N HIS A 113 -3.27 -16.74 -0.16
CA HIS A 113 -3.92 -17.09 -1.42
C HIS A 113 -3.43 -16.20 -2.57
N ASN A 114 -3.47 -14.88 -2.40
CA ASN A 114 -3.07 -13.93 -3.41
C ASN A 114 -1.60 -14.09 -3.78
N GLN A 115 -0.73 -14.34 -2.80
CA GLN A 115 0.69 -14.65 -3.03
C GLN A 115 0.86 -15.93 -3.86
N ILE A 116 0.13 -17.00 -3.55
CA ILE A 116 0.16 -18.26 -4.34
C ILE A 116 -0.27 -18.01 -5.78
N VAL A 117 -1.35 -17.25 -6.00
CA VAL A 117 -1.82 -16.91 -7.35
C VAL A 117 -0.75 -16.12 -8.12
N VAL A 118 -0.07 -15.16 -7.48
CA VAL A 118 1.03 -14.41 -8.10
C VAL A 118 2.18 -15.36 -8.50
N LEU A 119 2.60 -16.28 -7.62
CA LEU A 119 3.65 -17.26 -7.95
C LEU A 119 3.27 -18.11 -9.17
N ARG A 120 2.05 -18.65 -9.20
CA ARG A 120 1.57 -19.44 -10.35
C ARG A 120 1.60 -18.66 -11.65
N ARG A 121 1.15 -17.39 -11.63
CA ARG A 121 1.12 -16.53 -12.82
C ARG A 121 2.52 -16.27 -13.36
N TYR A 122 3.50 -15.99 -12.50
CA TYR A 122 4.87 -15.69 -12.93
C TYR A 122 5.70 -16.94 -13.27
N ALA A 123 5.35 -18.11 -12.72
CA ALA A 123 5.96 -19.38 -13.09
C ALA A 123 5.45 -19.94 -14.42
N ARG A 124 4.28 -19.48 -14.90
CA ARG A 124 3.68 -19.99 -16.15
C ARG A 124 4.63 -19.78 -17.33
N GLY A 125 4.94 -20.87 -18.04
CA GLY A 125 5.85 -20.85 -19.19
C GLY A 125 7.34 -20.76 -18.83
N ARG A 126 7.69 -20.90 -17.55
CA ARG A 126 9.09 -20.98 -17.09
C ARG A 126 9.45 -22.40 -16.66
N GLN A 127 10.75 -22.71 -16.62
CA GLN A 127 11.26 -24.02 -16.17
C GLN A 127 11.29 -24.17 -14.65
N GLN A 128 11.25 -23.06 -13.91
CA GLN A 128 11.28 -23.06 -12.45
C GLN A 128 10.03 -23.75 -11.88
N ASN A 129 10.25 -24.85 -11.16
CA ASN A 129 9.18 -25.58 -10.49
C ASN A 129 8.83 -24.92 -9.14
N VAL A 130 7.65 -24.32 -9.07
CA VAL A 130 7.13 -23.64 -7.87
C VAL A 130 6.16 -24.50 -7.04
N GLU A 131 5.84 -25.71 -7.49
CA GLU A 131 4.77 -26.53 -6.88
C GLU A 131 5.06 -26.91 -5.44
N ARG A 132 6.32 -27.23 -5.13
CA ARG A 132 6.71 -27.53 -3.74
C ARG A 132 6.52 -26.31 -2.82
N ALA A 133 6.97 -25.14 -3.26
CA ALA A 133 6.82 -23.90 -2.50
C ALA A 133 5.33 -23.56 -2.30
N ILE A 134 4.52 -23.70 -3.35
CA ILE A 134 3.07 -23.51 -3.29
C ILE A 134 2.42 -24.50 -2.31
N ALA A 135 2.77 -25.79 -2.36
CA ALA A 135 2.22 -26.81 -1.46
C ALA A 135 2.54 -26.51 0.01
N GLU A 136 3.76 -26.03 0.29
CA GLU A 136 4.18 -25.58 1.63
C GLU A 136 3.36 -24.36 2.09
N MET A 137 3.14 -23.36 1.23
CA MET A 137 2.29 -22.20 1.54
C MET A 137 0.82 -22.58 1.75
N GLN A 138 0.27 -23.47 0.92
CA GLN A 138 -1.09 -23.99 1.09
C GLN A 138 -1.24 -24.78 2.39
N ASN A 139 -0.19 -25.45 2.86
CA ASN A 139 -0.19 -26.09 4.17
C ASN A 139 -0.32 -25.06 5.31
N MET A 140 0.35 -23.91 5.21
CA MET A 140 0.18 -22.81 6.17
C MET A 140 -1.25 -22.28 6.14
N GLN A 141 -1.80 -22.07 4.94
CA GLN A 141 -3.18 -21.63 4.75
C GLN A 141 -4.20 -22.59 5.40
N ARG A 142 -4.07 -23.91 5.17
CA ARG A 142 -4.95 -24.94 5.77
C ARG A 142 -4.92 -24.99 7.30
N LYS A 143 -3.86 -24.46 7.93
CA LYS A 143 -3.75 -24.41 9.39
C LYS A 143 -4.45 -23.19 10.01
N LEU A 144 -4.73 -22.14 9.23
CA LEU A 144 -5.35 -20.90 9.73
C LEU A 144 -6.69 -21.11 10.44
N PRO A 145 -7.64 -21.92 9.93
CA PRO A 145 -8.93 -22.12 10.61
C PRO A 145 -8.80 -22.74 12.01
N ARG A 146 -7.70 -23.45 12.28
CA ARG A 146 -7.43 -24.12 13.55
C ARG A 146 -6.48 -23.32 14.46
N ALA A 147 -6.02 -22.14 14.03
CA ALA A 147 -5.13 -21.32 14.83
C ALA A 147 -5.90 -20.74 16.03
N VAL A 148 -5.38 -20.89 17.25
CA VAL A 148 -6.05 -20.47 18.48
C VAL A 148 -5.58 -19.10 19.01
N SER A 149 -4.58 -18.50 18.36
CA SER A 149 -4.05 -17.19 18.71
C SER A 149 -3.55 -16.41 17.49
N ILE A 150 -3.45 -15.09 17.65
CA ILE A 150 -2.86 -14.20 16.65
C ILE A 150 -1.39 -14.55 16.41
N GLU A 151 -0.64 -14.91 17.45
CA GLU A 151 0.76 -15.31 17.33
C GLU A 151 0.93 -16.52 16.40
N GLN A 152 0.03 -17.50 16.49
CA GLN A 152 0.05 -18.67 15.63
C GLN A 152 -0.26 -18.30 14.17
N ILE A 153 -1.25 -17.43 13.95
CA ILE A 153 -1.58 -16.89 12.61
C ILE A 153 -0.37 -16.16 12.01
N MET A 154 0.28 -15.29 12.79
CA MET A 154 1.47 -14.55 12.35
C MET A 154 2.67 -15.48 12.08
N GLY A 155 2.80 -16.59 12.82
CA GLY A 155 3.80 -17.62 12.53
C GLY A 155 3.58 -18.31 11.17
N TYR A 156 2.31 -18.60 10.83
CA TYR A 156 1.94 -19.14 9.52
C TYR A 156 2.16 -18.12 8.39
N GLU A 157 1.77 -16.86 8.60
CA GLU A 157 2.05 -15.75 7.69
C GLU A 157 3.56 -15.61 7.43
N GLY A 158 4.38 -15.53 8.48
CA GLY A 158 5.81 -15.32 8.33
C GLY A 158 6.51 -16.46 7.58
N THR A 159 6.06 -17.70 7.81
CA THR A 159 6.55 -18.87 7.08
C THR A 159 6.16 -18.78 5.60
N ALA A 160 4.89 -18.50 5.29
CA ALA A 160 4.42 -18.36 3.92
C ALA A 160 5.08 -17.19 3.19
N ALA A 161 5.28 -16.05 3.86
CA ALA A 161 5.94 -14.87 3.31
C ALA A 161 7.42 -15.14 2.99
N LYS A 162 8.14 -15.87 3.85
CA LYS A 162 9.53 -16.27 3.57
C LYS A 162 9.63 -17.16 2.33
N ILE A 163 8.71 -18.12 2.19
CA ILE A 163 8.63 -18.98 1.00
C ILE A 163 8.33 -18.12 -0.24
N TYR A 164 7.30 -17.27 -0.16
CA TYR A 164 6.87 -16.40 -1.24
C TYR A 164 8.01 -15.51 -1.78
N PHE A 165 8.70 -14.76 -0.91
CA PHE A 165 9.76 -13.85 -1.36
C PHE A 165 10.98 -14.62 -1.91
N ARG A 166 11.34 -15.76 -1.31
CA ARG A 166 12.41 -16.61 -1.84
C ARG A 166 12.07 -17.10 -3.26
N THR A 167 10.88 -17.63 -3.45
CA THR A 167 10.43 -18.14 -4.76
C THR A 167 10.28 -17.02 -5.78
N LEU A 168 9.79 -15.84 -5.39
CA LEU A 168 9.78 -14.67 -6.29
C LEU A 168 11.18 -14.27 -6.74
N GLY A 169 12.19 -14.36 -5.86
CA GLY A 169 13.58 -14.11 -6.21
C GLY A 169 14.12 -15.04 -7.30
N GLU A 170 13.48 -16.19 -7.54
CA GLU A 170 13.81 -17.11 -8.63
C GLU A 170 12.98 -16.85 -9.90
N LEU A 171 11.87 -16.13 -9.77
CA LEU A 171 10.95 -15.77 -10.86
C LEU A 171 11.16 -14.34 -11.39
N ILE A 172 12.03 -13.57 -10.77
CA ILE A 172 12.44 -12.26 -11.27
C ILE A 172 13.57 -12.41 -12.30
N ASP A 173 13.73 -11.42 -13.16
CA ASP A 173 14.88 -11.34 -14.06
C ASP A 173 16.20 -11.49 -13.27
N PRO A 174 17.16 -12.31 -13.75
CA PRO A 174 18.40 -12.60 -13.03
C PRO A 174 19.20 -11.37 -12.60
N ALA A 175 19.12 -10.25 -13.34
CA ALA A 175 19.80 -8.99 -13.00
C ALA A 175 19.26 -8.35 -11.70
N PHE A 176 18.02 -8.69 -11.30
CA PHE A 176 17.35 -8.16 -10.11
C PHE A 176 17.09 -9.23 -9.05
N ARG A 177 17.81 -10.37 -9.12
CA ARG A 177 17.65 -11.48 -8.19
C ARG A 177 17.86 -11.05 -6.74
N PHE A 178 17.01 -11.57 -5.85
CA PHE A 178 17.06 -11.31 -4.41
C PHE A 178 16.76 -12.59 -3.62
N SER A 179 17.12 -12.62 -2.33
CA SER A 179 17.00 -13.83 -1.48
C SER A 179 15.84 -13.78 -0.49
N GLY A 180 15.24 -12.60 -0.27
CA GLY A 180 14.13 -12.40 0.65
C GLY A 180 13.76 -10.94 0.81
N ARG A 181 12.85 -10.65 1.75
CA ARG A 181 12.41 -9.27 2.04
C ARG A 181 13.42 -8.54 2.93
N SER A 182 13.96 -7.42 2.45
CA SER A 182 14.79 -6.48 3.23
C SER A 182 14.11 -5.12 3.32
N ARG A 183 13.70 -4.68 4.52
CA ARG A 183 12.86 -3.47 4.69
C ARG A 183 13.66 -2.17 4.90
N ARG A 184 14.59 -2.15 5.86
CA ARG A 184 15.29 -0.94 6.30
C ARG A 184 16.73 -1.28 6.71
N PRO A 185 17.71 -1.10 5.81
CA PRO A 185 17.55 -0.63 4.44
C PRO A 185 17.08 -1.72 3.44
N PRO A 186 16.54 -1.33 2.27
CA PRO A 186 16.40 -2.24 1.13
C PRO A 186 17.78 -2.61 0.58
N MET A 187 18.02 -3.90 0.36
CA MET A 187 19.34 -4.42 -0.05
C MET A 187 19.46 -4.72 -1.55
N ASP A 188 18.36 -4.56 -2.29
CA ASP A 188 18.29 -4.84 -3.72
C ASP A 188 17.19 -4.00 -4.41
N PRO A 189 17.23 -3.90 -5.76
CA PRO A 189 16.27 -3.12 -6.55
C PRO A 189 14.81 -3.46 -6.29
N PHE A 190 14.45 -4.75 -6.24
CA PHE A 190 13.07 -5.17 -6.01
C PHE A 190 12.56 -4.74 -4.63
N ASN A 191 13.38 -4.96 -3.60
CA ASN A 191 13.09 -4.54 -2.23
C ASN A 191 12.96 -3.00 -2.10
N SER A 192 13.71 -2.24 -2.90
CA SER A 192 13.59 -0.79 -2.99
C SER A 192 12.20 -0.37 -3.50
N MET A 193 11.79 -0.92 -4.64
CA MET A 193 10.49 -0.63 -5.26
C MET A 193 9.32 -0.99 -4.34
N ILE A 194 9.30 -2.20 -3.78
CA ILE A 194 8.17 -2.61 -2.93
C ILE A 194 8.17 -1.88 -1.58
N SER A 195 9.32 -1.45 -1.05
CA SER A 195 9.37 -0.59 0.15
C SER A 195 8.66 0.74 -0.08
N LEU A 196 8.94 1.38 -1.22
CA LEU A 196 8.27 2.61 -1.63
C LEU A 196 6.77 2.37 -1.88
N GLY A 197 6.44 1.34 -2.66
CA GLY A 197 5.05 1.00 -2.98
C GLY A 197 4.21 0.66 -1.74
N TYR A 198 4.76 -0.08 -0.78
CA TYR A 198 4.10 -0.34 0.49
C TYR A 198 3.91 0.94 1.32
N SER A 199 4.85 1.88 1.27
CA SER A 199 4.70 3.17 1.96
C SER A 199 3.58 4.00 1.33
N ILE A 200 3.43 3.97 0.00
CA ILE A 200 2.36 4.67 -0.73
C ILE A 200 0.99 4.08 -0.40
N ILE A 201 0.81 2.76 -0.56
CA ILE A 201 -0.50 2.12 -0.28
C ILE A 201 -0.89 2.19 1.20
N LEU A 202 0.08 2.12 2.12
CA LEU A 202 -0.18 2.31 3.56
C LEU A 202 -0.79 3.69 3.81
N ASN A 203 -0.28 4.72 3.15
CA ASN A 203 -0.78 6.09 3.29
C ASN A 203 -2.12 6.31 2.60
N GLU A 204 -2.32 5.68 1.45
CA GLU A 204 -3.61 5.63 0.74
C GLU A 204 -4.70 5.01 1.63
N LEU A 205 -4.40 3.89 2.29
CA LEU A 205 -5.31 3.26 3.25
C LEU A 205 -5.50 4.10 4.51
N TYR A 206 -4.42 4.69 5.05
CA TYR A 206 -4.52 5.56 6.21
C TYR A 206 -5.51 6.70 5.96
N GLY A 207 -5.36 7.44 4.86
CA GLY A 207 -6.24 8.57 4.54
C GLY A 207 -7.70 8.14 4.36
N LYS A 208 -7.94 6.94 3.81
CA LYS A 208 -9.29 6.38 3.68
C LYS A 208 -9.87 5.95 5.02
N ILE A 209 -9.11 5.25 5.86
CA ILE A 209 -9.52 4.85 7.22
C ILE A 209 -9.93 6.08 8.03
N GLU A 210 -9.04 7.06 8.05
CA GLU A 210 -9.25 8.32 8.75
C GLU A 210 -10.45 9.09 8.19
N GLY A 211 -10.56 9.23 6.86
CA GLY A 211 -11.70 9.88 6.20
C GLY A 211 -13.05 9.21 6.49
N LYS A 212 -13.03 7.94 6.90
CA LYS A 212 -14.21 7.20 7.39
C LYS A 212 -14.31 7.22 8.92
N GLY A 213 -13.67 8.15 9.61
CA GLY A 213 -13.77 8.34 11.05
C GLY A 213 -13.26 7.19 11.90
N LEU A 214 -12.45 6.29 11.35
CA LEU A 214 -11.73 5.26 12.10
C LEU A 214 -10.38 5.79 12.57
N ASN A 215 -9.81 5.17 13.59
CA ASN A 215 -8.46 5.45 14.04
C ASN A 215 -7.46 4.51 13.32
N PRO A 216 -6.52 5.02 12.50
CA PRO A 216 -5.56 4.19 11.78
C PRO A 216 -4.56 3.43 12.65
N TYR A 217 -4.42 3.79 13.93
CA TYR A 217 -3.50 3.17 14.87
C TYR A 217 -4.14 2.09 15.73
N PHE A 218 -5.47 1.89 15.65
CA PHE A 218 -6.16 0.84 16.38
C PHE A 218 -6.32 -0.37 15.45
N GLY A 219 -5.25 -1.16 15.38
CA GLY A 219 -5.19 -2.40 14.61
C GLY A 219 -6.06 -3.48 15.22
N ILE A 220 -6.47 -4.44 14.39
CA ILE A 220 -7.23 -5.62 14.81
C ILE A 220 -6.29 -6.83 14.92
N MET A 221 -5.36 -6.96 13.97
CA MET A 221 -4.45 -8.11 13.87
C MET A 221 -3.04 -7.77 14.34
N HIS A 222 -2.40 -6.74 13.77
CA HIS A 222 -1.06 -6.34 14.21
C HIS A 222 -1.13 -5.69 15.60
N LYS A 223 -0.25 -6.16 16.50
CA LYS A 223 -0.09 -5.56 17.83
C LYS A 223 0.24 -4.08 17.71
N ASP A 224 -0.37 -3.28 18.57
CA ASP A 224 -0.11 -1.86 18.66
C ASP A 224 1.38 -1.61 18.87
N ARG A 225 1.92 -0.73 18.02
CA ARG A 225 3.29 -0.26 18.10
C ARG A 225 3.26 1.24 17.93
N GLU A 226 3.95 1.94 18.82
CA GLU A 226 4.06 3.39 18.73
C GLU A 226 4.47 3.83 17.33
N LYS A 227 3.77 4.85 16.82
CA LYS A 227 4.03 5.50 15.52
C LYS A 227 3.80 4.60 14.29
N HIS A 228 3.21 3.41 14.45
CA HIS A 228 2.86 2.53 13.33
C HIS A 228 1.34 2.44 13.16
N PRO A 229 0.77 2.83 12.00
CA PRO A 229 -0.67 2.71 11.75
C PRO A 229 -1.04 1.25 11.48
N THR A 230 -1.25 0.49 12.55
CA THR A 230 -1.48 -0.95 12.54
C THR A 230 -2.72 -1.34 11.75
N LEU A 231 -3.82 -0.58 11.82
CA LEU A 231 -5.02 -0.87 11.03
C LEU A 231 -4.77 -0.71 9.53
N ALA A 232 -4.04 0.33 9.13
CA ALA A 232 -3.65 0.50 7.74
C ALA A 232 -2.74 -0.65 7.28
N SER A 233 -1.86 -1.14 8.16
CA SER A 233 -1.03 -2.31 7.88
C SER A 233 -1.86 -3.59 7.74
N ASP A 234 -2.87 -3.79 8.59
CA ASP A 234 -3.80 -4.93 8.53
C ASP A 234 -4.52 -4.97 7.17
N LEU A 235 -5.17 -3.87 6.80
CA LEU A 235 -5.89 -3.78 5.54
C LEU A 235 -4.97 -3.86 4.33
N MET A 236 -3.74 -3.40 4.43
CA MET A 236 -2.78 -3.46 3.33
C MET A 236 -2.43 -4.90 2.94
N GLU A 237 -2.50 -5.86 3.88
CA GLU A 237 -2.02 -7.23 3.66
C GLU A 237 -2.68 -7.95 2.47
N GLU A 238 -3.96 -7.71 2.20
CA GLU A 238 -4.66 -8.32 1.05
C GLU A 238 -4.22 -7.72 -0.31
N TRP A 239 -3.60 -6.53 -0.30
CA TRP A 239 -3.25 -5.77 -1.50
C TRP A 239 -1.77 -5.84 -1.90
N ARG A 240 -0.86 -6.16 -0.98
CA ARG A 240 0.60 -6.10 -1.21
C ARG A 240 1.01 -6.87 -2.46
N ALA A 241 0.67 -8.15 -2.51
CA ALA A 241 0.99 -9.02 -3.64
C ALA A 241 0.24 -8.57 -4.91
N VAL A 242 -1.05 -8.27 -4.76
CA VAL A 242 -1.95 -7.98 -5.89
C VAL A 242 -1.57 -6.70 -6.63
N LEU A 243 -1.17 -5.67 -5.90
CA LEU A 243 -0.96 -4.33 -6.43
C LEU A 243 0.52 -3.97 -6.52
N ILE A 244 1.27 -4.09 -5.43
CA ILE A 244 2.62 -3.56 -5.34
C ILE A 244 3.63 -4.55 -5.94
N ASP A 245 3.63 -5.79 -5.45
CA ASP A 245 4.62 -6.79 -5.86
C ASP A 245 4.49 -7.10 -7.35
N THR A 246 3.25 -7.29 -7.85
CA THR A 246 3.03 -7.54 -9.28
C THR A 246 3.42 -6.36 -10.17
N THR A 247 3.29 -5.12 -9.69
CA THR A 247 3.72 -3.93 -10.46
C THR A 247 5.25 -3.88 -10.54
N ALA A 248 5.94 -4.09 -9.42
CA ALA A 248 7.40 -4.13 -9.40
C ALA A 248 7.95 -5.28 -10.26
N LEU A 249 7.39 -6.50 -10.13
CA LEU A 249 7.76 -7.65 -10.96
C LEU A 249 7.52 -7.39 -12.45
N SER A 250 6.38 -6.78 -12.80
CA SER A 250 6.04 -6.48 -14.19
C SER A 250 7.03 -5.51 -14.81
N MET A 251 7.48 -4.49 -14.08
CA MET A 251 8.44 -3.51 -14.61
C MET A 251 9.83 -4.10 -14.77
N LEU A 252 10.29 -4.90 -13.80
CA LEU A 252 11.64 -5.49 -13.84
C LEU A 252 11.73 -6.62 -14.87
N ASN A 253 10.76 -7.53 -14.91
CA ASN A 253 10.72 -8.59 -15.92
C ASN A 253 10.34 -8.07 -17.32
N GLY A 254 9.68 -6.93 -17.40
CA GLY A 254 9.33 -6.25 -18.65
C GLY A 254 10.41 -5.29 -19.16
N HIS A 255 11.56 -5.22 -18.47
CA HIS A 255 12.68 -4.32 -18.79
C HIS A 255 12.29 -2.84 -18.91
N GLU A 256 11.27 -2.39 -18.15
CA GLU A 256 10.89 -0.98 -18.05
C GLU A 256 11.90 -0.18 -17.20
N LEU A 257 12.64 -0.89 -16.33
CA LEU A 257 13.74 -0.40 -15.53
C LEU A 257 14.96 -1.28 -15.73
N ALA A 258 16.14 -0.66 -15.74
CA ALA A 258 17.42 -1.34 -15.81
C ALA A 258 18.20 -1.16 -14.48
N THR A 259 19.32 -1.86 -14.32
CA THR A 259 20.16 -1.80 -13.11
C THR A 259 20.68 -0.40 -12.83
N GLU A 260 20.86 0.41 -13.87
CA GLU A 260 21.35 1.79 -13.81
C GLU A 260 20.31 2.76 -13.25
N ASN A 261 19.03 2.36 -13.20
CA ASN A 261 17.98 3.13 -12.54
C ASN A 261 18.00 3.00 -11.01
N PHE A 262 19.03 2.36 -10.46
CA PHE A 262 19.22 2.18 -9.04
C PHE A 262 20.62 2.63 -8.64
N TYR A 263 20.74 3.19 -7.43
CA TYR A 263 22.00 3.63 -6.87
C TYR A 263 22.11 3.22 -5.40
N THR A 264 23.35 3.10 -4.93
CA THR A 264 23.68 2.94 -3.51
C THR A 264 24.27 4.25 -3.00
N ASP A 265 23.88 4.68 -1.82
CA ASP A 265 24.40 5.88 -1.18
C ASP A 265 25.52 5.48 -0.18
N THR A 266 26.59 6.28 -0.12
CA THR A 266 27.68 6.13 0.84
C THR A 266 27.27 6.52 2.26
N GLU A 267 26.35 7.48 2.42
CA GLU A 267 25.87 7.95 3.73
C GLU A 267 24.69 7.11 4.24
N HIS A 268 23.89 6.57 3.32
CA HIS A 268 22.71 5.77 3.64
C HIS A 268 22.84 4.37 3.05
N PRO A 269 23.18 3.34 3.84
CA PRO A 269 23.31 1.98 3.31
C PRO A 269 21.98 1.55 2.70
N GLY A 270 22.01 0.97 1.50
CA GLY A 270 20.82 0.47 0.80
C GLY A 270 20.82 0.75 -0.70
N VAL A 271 19.85 0.15 -1.40
CA VAL A 271 19.60 0.35 -2.84
C VAL A 271 18.36 1.23 -3.04
N TYR A 272 18.50 2.30 -3.81
CA TYR A 272 17.45 3.30 -4.03
C TYR A 272 17.21 3.53 -5.52
N LEU A 273 15.98 3.90 -5.88
CA LEU A 273 15.64 4.34 -7.24
C LEU A 273 16.29 5.70 -7.51
N ASP A 274 16.96 5.83 -8.65
CA ASP A 274 17.42 7.13 -9.16
C ASP A 274 16.22 8.01 -9.60
N LYS A 275 16.49 9.24 -10.04
CA LYS A 275 15.41 10.19 -10.39
C LYS A 275 14.52 9.67 -11.54
N ASP A 276 15.11 9.01 -12.55
CA ASP A 276 14.37 8.49 -13.70
C ASP A 276 13.55 7.24 -13.33
N GLY A 277 14.19 6.29 -12.63
CA GLY A 277 13.57 5.08 -12.13
C GLY A 277 12.42 5.37 -11.17
N PHE A 278 12.60 6.33 -10.26
CA PHE A 278 11.55 6.79 -9.35
C PHE A 278 10.35 7.31 -10.14
N LYS A 279 10.57 8.20 -11.12
CA LYS A 279 9.50 8.77 -11.95
C LYS A 279 8.74 7.69 -12.72
N LYS A 280 9.45 6.77 -13.38
CA LYS A 280 8.87 5.64 -14.13
C LYS A 280 8.03 4.75 -13.20
N TYR A 281 8.56 4.42 -12.03
CA TYR A 281 7.87 3.56 -11.06
C TYR A 281 6.59 4.22 -10.52
N ILE A 282 6.64 5.49 -10.11
CA ILE A 282 5.45 6.22 -9.66
C ILE A 282 4.40 6.33 -10.76
N GLN A 283 4.81 6.60 -12.01
CA GLN A 283 3.89 6.65 -13.14
C GLN A 283 3.19 5.30 -13.37
N LYS A 284 3.95 4.19 -13.36
CA LYS A 284 3.37 2.85 -13.52
C LYS A 284 2.41 2.52 -12.38
N LEU A 285 2.80 2.83 -11.15
CA LEU A 285 2.00 2.58 -9.97
C LEU A 285 0.69 3.39 -9.99
N GLU A 286 0.74 4.67 -10.38
CA GLU A 286 -0.47 5.50 -10.52
C GLU A 286 -1.40 4.99 -11.62
N MET A 287 -0.86 4.58 -12.77
CA MET A 287 -1.65 3.91 -13.81
C MET A 287 -2.30 2.64 -13.29
N LYS A 288 -1.58 1.85 -12.49
CA LYS A 288 -2.11 0.65 -11.85
C LYS A 288 -3.25 0.98 -10.87
N PHE A 289 -3.10 1.99 -10.01
CA PHE A 289 -4.17 2.43 -9.09
C PHE A 289 -5.46 2.83 -9.82
N ARG A 290 -5.33 3.43 -11.02
CA ARG A 290 -6.47 3.83 -11.88
C ARG A 290 -7.06 2.69 -12.68
N SER A 291 -6.31 1.61 -12.90
CA SER A 291 -6.79 0.47 -13.68
C SER A 291 -7.94 -0.27 -12.99
N ASP A 292 -8.90 -0.71 -13.79
CA ASP A 292 -10.08 -1.43 -13.35
C ASP A 292 -9.78 -2.90 -13.02
N ASN A 293 -10.44 -3.42 -11.99
CA ASN A 293 -10.40 -4.82 -11.58
C ASN A 293 -11.80 -5.31 -11.18
N LYS A 294 -11.92 -6.63 -10.96
CA LYS A 294 -13.14 -7.30 -10.47
C LYS A 294 -12.81 -8.24 -9.31
N TYR A 295 -12.00 -7.77 -8.36
CA TYR A 295 -11.52 -8.61 -7.26
C TYR A 295 -12.41 -8.57 -6.01
N LEU A 296 -13.32 -7.58 -5.92
CA LEU A 296 -14.32 -7.50 -4.88
C LEU A 296 -15.47 -8.47 -5.17
N SER A 297 -15.63 -9.51 -4.37
CA SER A 297 -16.60 -10.59 -4.59
C SER A 297 -18.07 -10.16 -4.40
N TYR A 298 -18.29 -9.11 -3.62
CA TYR A 298 -19.61 -8.59 -3.23
C TYR A 298 -20.18 -7.56 -4.21
N ILE A 299 -19.49 -7.28 -5.31
CA ILE A 299 -20.00 -6.45 -6.42
C ILE A 299 -19.85 -7.17 -7.76
N ASN A 300 -20.71 -6.83 -8.72
CA ASN A 300 -20.74 -7.47 -10.03
C ASN A 300 -20.10 -6.62 -11.16
N TYR A 301 -19.75 -5.36 -10.90
CA TYR A 301 -19.14 -4.42 -11.85
C TYR A 301 -17.64 -4.20 -11.57
N ARG A 302 -16.94 -3.60 -12.55
CA ARG A 302 -15.51 -3.27 -12.42
C ARG A 302 -15.30 -1.96 -11.70
N VAL A 303 -14.25 -1.87 -10.89
CA VAL A 303 -13.84 -0.64 -10.21
C VAL A 303 -12.32 -0.49 -10.27
N SER A 304 -11.82 0.74 -10.23
CA SER A 304 -10.40 0.99 -10.09
C SER A 304 -9.86 0.42 -8.77
N PHE A 305 -8.56 0.09 -8.71
CA PHE A 305 -7.93 -0.33 -7.45
C PHE A 305 -8.11 0.70 -6.33
N ARG A 306 -7.99 1.99 -6.67
CA ARG A 306 -8.19 3.09 -5.73
C ARG A 306 -9.61 3.13 -5.15
N ARG A 307 -10.62 2.88 -5.99
CA ARG A 307 -12.01 2.76 -5.53
C ARG A 307 -12.21 1.48 -4.73
N ALA A 308 -11.58 0.39 -5.13
CA ALA A 308 -11.68 -0.88 -4.40
C ALA A 308 -11.09 -0.78 -2.98
N LEU A 309 -9.98 -0.06 -2.79
CA LEU A 309 -9.42 0.24 -1.47
C LEU A 309 -10.42 1.00 -0.58
N ASP A 310 -11.08 2.03 -1.12
CA ASP A 310 -12.13 2.77 -0.38
C ASP A 310 -13.32 1.87 -0.03
N MET A 311 -13.74 0.99 -0.95
CA MET A 311 -14.82 0.05 -0.71
C MET A 311 -14.48 -1.01 0.34
N GLN A 312 -13.22 -1.47 0.43
CA GLN A 312 -12.77 -2.36 1.51
C GLN A 312 -12.77 -1.66 2.86
N VAL A 313 -12.33 -0.38 2.93
CA VAL A 313 -12.44 0.40 4.17
C VAL A 313 -13.91 0.57 4.58
N ASN A 314 -14.83 0.78 3.62
CA ASN A 314 -16.26 0.85 3.92
C ASN A 314 -16.82 -0.49 4.45
N GLN A 315 -16.37 -1.65 3.95
CA GLN A 315 -16.73 -2.93 4.54
C GLN A 315 -16.22 -3.05 5.98
N LEU A 316 -14.99 -2.63 6.26
CA LEU A 316 -14.47 -2.62 7.62
C LEU A 316 -15.31 -1.72 8.53
N VAL A 317 -15.72 -0.54 8.07
CA VAL A 317 -16.62 0.35 8.82
C VAL A 317 -17.91 -0.38 9.16
N LYS A 318 -18.53 -1.05 8.19
CA LYS A 318 -19.76 -1.83 8.40
C LYS A 318 -19.54 -2.91 9.46
N VAL A 319 -18.47 -3.68 9.34
CA VAL A 319 -18.08 -4.75 10.28
C VAL A 319 -17.85 -4.21 11.69
N ILE A 320 -17.23 -3.03 11.82
CA ILE A 320 -17.06 -2.36 13.11
C ILE A 320 -18.42 -1.91 13.66
N GLU A 321 -19.30 -1.39 12.82
CA GLU A 321 -20.62 -0.89 13.21
C GLU A 321 -21.63 -2.01 13.53
N THR A 322 -21.50 -3.19 12.94
CA THR A 322 -22.35 -4.35 13.24
C THR A 322 -21.73 -5.25 14.30
N GLY A 323 -20.39 -5.27 14.41
CA GLY A 323 -19.65 -6.21 15.24
C GLY A 323 -19.52 -7.60 14.61
N ASP A 324 -19.91 -7.78 13.34
CA ASP A 324 -19.93 -9.06 12.65
C ASP A 324 -18.80 -9.17 11.61
N VAL A 325 -17.78 -9.99 11.92
CA VAL A 325 -16.64 -10.28 11.03
C VAL A 325 -17.09 -10.94 9.72
N ASN A 326 -18.24 -11.62 9.70
CA ASN A 326 -18.73 -12.31 8.50
C ASN A 326 -19.04 -11.35 7.36
N GLU A 327 -19.37 -10.10 7.67
CA GLU A 327 -19.62 -9.07 6.67
C GLU A 327 -18.36 -8.57 5.95
N TYR A 328 -17.15 -8.88 6.48
CA TYR A 328 -15.90 -8.59 5.80
C TYR A 328 -15.59 -9.67 4.77
N SER A 329 -15.47 -9.27 3.51
CA SER A 329 -15.02 -10.11 2.39
C SER A 329 -13.65 -9.62 1.90
N PRO A 330 -12.56 -10.32 2.24
CA PRO A 330 -11.23 -9.96 1.77
C PRO A 330 -11.10 -10.01 0.25
N VAL A 331 -10.12 -9.29 -0.27
CA VAL A 331 -9.77 -9.30 -1.69
C VAL A 331 -9.08 -10.62 -2.05
N ILE A 332 -9.67 -11.37 -2.97
CA ILE A 332 -9.13 -12.65 -3.45
C ILE A 332 -9.02 -12.62 -4.96
N ILE A 333 -7.81 -12.80 -5.49
CA ILE A 333 -7.56 -12.90 -6.93
C ILE A 333 -7.65 -14.36 -7.42
N ARG A 334 -7.93 -14.53 -8.71
CA ARG A 334 -8.06 -15.85 -9.36
C ARG A 334 -6.90 -16.17 -10.29
#